data_AF-A0A0B3SHP6-F1
#
_entry.id   AF-A0A0B3SHP6-F1
#
_cell.length_a   1.000
_cell.length_b   1.000
_cell.length_c   1.000
_cell.angle_alpha   90.00
_cell.angle_beta   90.00
_cell.angle_gamma   90.00
#
_symmetry.space_group_name_H-M   'P 1'
#
loop_
_entity.id
_entity.type
_entity.pdbx_description
1 polymer ?
#
loop_
_entity_poly.entity_id
_entity_poly.type
_entity_poly.pdbx_seq_one_letter_code
_entity_poly.pdbx_strand_id
1 'polypeptide(L)'
;MSEVSKTDSGFVVEAAAIARAFEITEEQVREEMRNGLIRSRSESGAGEDEGRWRMTFYRADRAFRLVVDAEGEVLSRGSFPVTPRARSSVRRD
;
A
#
# COMPACT_ATOMS: atom_id res chain seq x y z
N MET A 1 17.91 -0.11 -6.88
CA MET A 1 16.62 0.42 -7.35
C MET A 1 15.78 0.70 -6.12
N SER A 2 15.27 1.91 -5.99
CA SER A 2 14.41 2.30 -4.87
C SER A 2 13.05 1.62 -5.03
N GLU A 3 12.47 1.16 -3.93
CA GLU A 3 11.16 0.50 -3.92
C GLU A 3 10.02 1.46 -4.26
N VAL A 4 10.25 2.77 -4.11
CA VAL A 4 9.30 3.83 -4.43
C VAL A 4 10.00 4.89 -5.26
N SER A 5 9.29 5.40 -6.27
CA SER A 5 9.73 6.51 -7.12
C SER A 5 8.66 7.59 -7.13
N LYS A 6 9.07 8.85 -6.89
CA LYS A 6 8.17 10.00 -7.00
C LYS A 6 7.91 10.34 -8.46
N THR A 7 6.65 10.65 -8.78
CA THR A 7 6.21 11.13 -10.08
C THR A 7 5.39 12.40 -9.92
N ASP A 8 5.13 13.09 -11.04
CA ASP A 8 4.34 14.34 -11.05
C ASP A 8 2.93 14.15 -10.45
N SER A 9 2.36 12.95 -10.62
CA SER A 9 1.02 12.60 -10.14
C SER A 9 1.00 11.88 -8.79
N GLY A 10 2.15 11.68 -8.13
CA GLY A 10 2.23 11.03 -6.81
C GLY A 10 3.44 10.10 -6.64
N PHE A 11 3.20 8.87 -6.18
CA PHE A 11 4.24 7.88 -5.90
C PHE A 11 3.95 6.57 -6.63
N VAL A 12 4.99 6.03 -7.26
CA VAL A 12 4.99 4.71 -7.91
C VAL A 12 5.74 3.75 -7.01
N VAL A 13 5.07 2.67 -6.59
CA VAL A 13 5.67 1.61 -5.77
C VAL A 13 5.99 0.42 -6.67
N GLU A 14 7.20 -0.09 -6.57
CA GLU A 14 7.64 -1.27 -7.30
C GLU A 14 6.85 -2.51 -6.86
N ALA A 15 6.35 -3.27 -7.83
CA ALA A 15 5.61 -4.50 -7.56
C ALA A 15 6.44 -5.50 -6.74
N ALA A 16 7.77 -5.54 -6.94
CA ALA A 16 8.71 -6.35 -6.17
C ALA A 16 8.66 -6.07 -4.66
N ALA A 17 8.43 -4.83 -4.23
CA ALA A 17 8.33 -4.48 -2.81
C ALA A 17 7.07 -5.09 -2.18
N ILE A 18 5.94 -4.96 -2.89
CA ILE A 18 4.64 -5.51 -2.47
C ILE A 18 4.69 -7.05 -2.50
N ALA A 19 5.29 -7.61 -3.53
CA ALA A 19 5.46 -9.06 -3.72
C ALA A 19 6.22 -9.68 -2.56
N ARG A 20 7.36 -9.08 -2.17
CA ARG A 20 8.15 -9.53 -1.00
C ARG A 20 7.37 -9.43 0.31
N ALA A 21 6.58 -8.37 0.49
CA ALA A 21 5.81 -8.17 1.72
C ALA A 21 4.65 -9.16 1.90
N PHE A 22 4.05 -9.60 0.80
CA PHE A 22 2.96 -10.58 0.80
C PHE A 22 3.39 -12.01 0.44
N GLU A 23 4.69 -12.23 0.18
CA GLU A 23 5.27 -13.52 -0.18
C GLU A 23 4.62 -14.11 -1.46
N ILE A 24 4.37 -13.24 -2.45
CA ILE A 24 3.79 -13.57 -3.76
C ILE A 24 4.71 -13.10 -4.89
N THR A 25 4.34 -13.36 -6.15
CA THR A 25 5.06 -12.87 -7.33
C THR A 25 4.61 -11.48 -7.74
N GLU A 26 5.46 -10.75 -8.47
CA GLU A 26 5.10 -9.43 -9.03
C GLU A 26 3.93 -9.51 -10.03
N GLU A 27 3.84 -10.61 -10.77
CA GLU A 27 2.71 -10.88 -11.66
C GLU A 27 1.41 -11.02 -10.87
N GLN A 28 1.43 -11.77 -9.76
CA GLN A 28 0.28 -11.86 -8.86
C GLN A 28 -0.08 -10.51 -8.26
N VAL A 29 0.89 -9.69 -7.85
CA VAL A 29 0.60 -8.31 -7.39
C VAL A 29 -0.17 -7.53 -8.44
N ARG A 30 0.30 -7.53 -9.69
CA ARG A 30 -0.33 -6.78 -10.80
C ARG A 30 -1.72 -7.31 -11.11
N GLU A 31 -1.90 -8.62 -11.13
CA GLU A 31 -3.19 -9.26 -11.35
C GLU A 31 -4.18 -8.98 -10.21
N GLU A 32 -3.74 -9.14 -8.96
CA GLU A 32 -4.58 -8.89 -7.78
C GLU A 32 -4.93 -7.42 -7.61
N MET A 33 -4.04 -6.49 -7.96
CA MET A 33 -4.36 -5.06 -8.03
C MET A 33 -5.40 -4.78 -9.12
N ARG A 34 -5.27 -5.41 -10.30
CA ARG A 34 -6.23 -5.27 -11.41
C ARG A 34 -7.61 -5.84 -11.06
N ASN A 35 -7.63 -6.94 -10.33
CA ASN A 35 -8.86 -7.61 -9.88
C ASN A 35 -9.43 -7.02 -8.58
N GLY A 36 -8.77 -6.03 -7.97
CA GLY A 36 -9.22 -5.38 -6.73
C GLY A 36 -9.03 -6.20 -5.46
N LEU A 37 -8.27 -7.30 -5.51
CA LEU A 37 -7.90 -8.13 -4.37
C LEU A 37 -6.84 -7.45 -3.49
N ILE A 38 -5.87 -6.78 -4.12
CA ILE A 38 -4.97 -5.84 -3.44
C ILE A 38 -5.56 -4.45 -3.56
N ARG A 39 -5.82 -3.82 -2.41
CA ARG A 39 -6.26 -2.42 -2.34
C ARG A 39 -5.16 -1.54 -1.79
N SER A 40 -4.85 -0.44 -2.47
CA SER A 40 -3.95 0.58 -1.95
C SER A 40 -4.73 1.71 -1.28
N ARG A 41 -4.17 2.25 -0.21
CA ARG A 41 -4.60 3.48 0.44
C ARG A 41 -3.40 4.38 0.59
N SER A 42 -3.47 5.56 0.00
CA SER A 42 -2.43 6.57 0.10
C SER A 42 -2.94 7.73 0.96
N GLU A 43 -2.16 8.11 1.95
CA GLU A 43 -2.45 9.22 2.87
C GLU A 43 -1.25 10.17 2.81
N SER A 44 -1.51 11.40 2.39
CA SER A 44 -0.56 12.51 2.49
C SER A 44 -0.61 13.09 3.90
N GLY A 45 0.54 13.16 4.56
CA GLY A 45 0.70 13.90 5.81
C GLY A 45 0.52 15.40 5.55
N ALA A 46 -0.09 16.09 6.51
CA ALA A 46 -0.27 17.54 6.51
C ALA A 46 0.08 18.10 7.90
N GLY A 47 0.52 19.36 7.98
CA GLY A 47 0.90 20.00 9.24
C GLY A 47 2.25 19.47 9.75
N GLU A 48 2.27 18.88 10.96
CA GLU A 48 3.51 18.34 11.58
C GLU A 48 4.05 17.09 10.85
N ASP A 49 3.23 16.48 10.00
CA ASP A 49 3.57 15.36 9.10
C ASP A 49 3.77 15.81 7.65
N GLU A 50 3.84 17.12 7.39
CA GLU A 50 4.06 17.65 6.05
C GLU A 50 5.39 17.11 5.48
N GLY A 51 5.32 16.56 4.27
CA GLY A 51 6.47 15.90 3.62
C GLY A 51 6.59 14.40 3.90
N ARG A 52 5.62 13.77 4.58
CA ARG A 52 5.54 12.31 4.71
C ARG A 52 4.30 11.75 4.01
N TRP A 53 4.48 10.66 3.28
CA TRP A 53 3.39 9.92 2.64
C TRP A 53 3.33 8.51 3.17
N ARG A 54 2.13 8.10 3.58
CA ARG A 54 1.85 6.75 4.03
C ARG A 54 1.06 6.02 2.95
N MET A 55 1.61 4.92 2.46
CA MET A 55 0.94 4.02 1.52
C MET A 55 0.69 2.70 2.23
N THR A 56 -0.56 2.24 2.26
CA THR A 56 -0.93 0.95 2.85
C THR A 56 -1.64 0.09 1.82
N PHE A 57 -1.07 -1.07 1.53
CA PHE A 57 -1.64 -2.09 0.67
C PHE A 57 -2.33 -3.13 1.53
N TYR A 58 -3.55 -3.52 1.19
CA TYR A 58 -4.35 -4.51 1.90
C TYR A 58 -4.57 -5.71 1.00
N ARG A 59 -4.28 -6.91 1.52
CA ARG A 59 -4.49 -8.19 0.87
C ARG A 59 -5.03 -9.18 1.89
N ALA A 60 -6.28 -9.62 1.72
CA ALA A 60 -6.95 -10.54 2.65
C ALA A 60 -6.83 -10.10 4.12
N ASP A 61 -6.12 -10.88 4.95
CA ASP A 61 -5.87 -10.64 6.38
C ASP A 61 -4.52 -9.96 6.67
N ARG A 62 -3.82 -9.45 5.66
CA ARG A 62 -2.55 -8.74 5.81
C ARG A 62 -2.60 -7.34 5.22
N ALA A 63 -1.85 -6.43 5.82
CA ALA A 63 -1.54 -5.14 5.24
C ALA A 63 -0.03 -4.92 5.19
N PHE A 64 0.41 -4.21 4.16
CA PHE A 64 1.77 -3.75 3.97
C PHE A 64 1.78 -2.23 3.95
N ARG A 65 2.50 -1.62 4.89
CA ARG A 65 2.62 -0.16 5.02
C ARG A 65 4.02 0.28 4.62
N LEU A 66 4.05 1.35 3.85
CA LEU A 66 5.22 2.12 3.45
C LEU A 66 5.05 3.56 3.93
N VAL A 67 6.09 4.14 4.48
CA VAL A 67 6.21 5.57 4.78
C VAL A 67 7.37 6.09 3.97
N VAL A 68 7.10 7.07 3.11
CA VAL A 68 8.09 7.71 2.26
C VAL A 68 8.14 9.21 2.50
N ASP A 69 9.27 9.82 2.22
CA ASP A 69 9.43 11.27 2.28
C ASP A 69 9.06 11.97 0.94
N ALA A 70 9.33 13.26 0.87
CA ALA A 70 9.07 14.09 -0.30
C ALA A 70 9.99 13.81 -1.49
N GLU A 71 11.08 13.09 -1.30
CA GLU A 71 12.02 12.69 -2.35
C GLU A 71 11.71 11.28 -2.87
N GLY A 72 10.85 10.54 -2.16
CA GLY A 72 10.50 9.14 -2.45
C GLY A 72 11.38 8.14 -1.72
N GLU A 73 12.16 8.58 -0.73
CA GLU A 73 12.95 7.71 0.12
C GLU A 73 12.05 6.98 1.12
N VAL A 74 12.27 5.67 1.26
CA VAL A 74 11.49 4.82 2.18
C VAL A 74 12.02 4.99 3.60
N LEU A 75 11.33 5.81 4.40
CA LEU A 75 11.62 6.03 5.81
C LEU A 75 11.27 4.80 6.66
N SER A 76 10.18 4.11 6.33
CA SER A 76 9.73 2.92 7.09
C SER A 76 8.88 1.98 6.25
N ARG A 77 9.03 0.68 6.47
CA ARG A 77 8.21 -0.36 5.83
C ARG A 77 7.90 -1.49 6.80
N GLY A 78 6.72 -2.09 6.68
CA GLY A 78 6.36 -3.26 7.47
C GLY A 78 5.04 -3.88 7.05
N SER A 79 4.94 -5.19 7.18
CA SER A 79 3.67 -5.92 7.04
C SER A 79 3.14 -6.32 8.42
N PHE A 80 1.82 -6.32 8.56
CA PHE A 80 1.15 -6.69 9.79
C PHE A 80 -0.20 -7.36 9.49
N PRO A 81 -0.65 -8.27 10.37
CA PRO A 81 -1.98 -8.84 10.24
C PRO A 81 -3.03 -7.74 10.44
N VAL A 82 -4.07 -7.78 9.62
CA VAL A 82 -5.25 -6.93 9.73
C VAL A 82 -6.47 -7.83 9.86
N THR A 83 -7.36 -7.47 10.78
CA THR A 83 -8.67 -8.13 10.82
C THR A 83 -9.41 -7.77 9.54
N PRO A 84 -9.80 -8.73 8.69
CA PRO A 84 -10.64 -8.41 7.55
C PRO A 84 -11.89 -7.77 8.10
N ARG A 85 -12.17 -6.51 7.71
CA ARG A 85 -13.43 -5.86 8.07
C ARG A 85 -14.52 -6.78 7.53
N ALA A 86 -15.22 -7.49 8.42
CA ALA A 86 -16.38 -8.27 8.06
C ALA A 86 -17.23 -7.34 7.20
N ARG A 87 -17.48 -7.73 5.94
CA ARG A 87 -18.29 -6.90 5.05
C ARG A 87 -19.60 -6.65 5.78
N SER A 88 -19.79 -5.45 6.30
CA SER A 88 -21.08 -4.99 6.74
C SER A 88 -21.91 -4.80 5.48
N SER A 89 -22.39 -5.91 4.93
CA SER A 89 -23.60 -5.91 4.13
C SER A 89 -24.71 -5.52 5.10
N VAL A 90 -24.91 -4.22 5.27
CA VAL A 90 -26.23 -3.72 5.65
C VAL A 90 -27.14 -4.18 4.52
N ARG A 91 -27.76 -5.35 4.72
CA ARG A 91 -29.00 -5.72 4.07
C ARG A 91 -29.97 -4.63 4.52
N ARG A 92 -30.24 -3.66 3.65
CA ARG A 92 -31.51 -2.92 3.76
C ARG A 92 -32.57 -3.94 3.39
N ASP A 93 -33.32 -4.35 4.41
CA ASP A 93 -34.70 -4.80 4.24
C ASP A 93 -35.55 -3.60 3.78
#